data_AF-A0A7X5YJS9-F1
#
_entry.id   AF-A0A7X5YJS9-F1
#
_cell.length_a   1.000
_cell.length_b   1.000
_cell.length_c   1.000
_cell.angle_alpha   90.00
_cell.angle_beta   90.00
_cell.angle_gamma   90.00
#
_symmetry.space_group_name_H-M   'P 1'
#
loop_
_entity.id
_entity.type
_entity.pdbx_description
1 polymer ?
#
loop_
_entity_poly.entity_id
_entity_poly.type
_entity_poly.pdbx_seq_one_letter_code
_entity_poly.pdbx_strand_id
1 'polypeptide(L)'
;MAQNLWSDDELAEAIRHFRLAMDLEARGVDFKPVDISKGLAKALPNRAQDKASRRLSNVAVALKDAGRPHTARFGLTQTRVGTNVRRRIVELWDAQEDEATFDREELSARAQALRGTLTSKPPGNQTPPTKTTTVVVHKRDPKVVAWVLQAAAGVCEGCQSAAPFQTASGPFLEVHHLKPLGEGGPDIVENAVAICPNCHRALHHASDRAARRSDIEGRVARIIPL
;
A
#
# COMPACT_ATOMS: atom_id res chain seq x y z
N MET A 1 30.76 -29.27 -15.82
CA MET A 1 29.47 -29.36 -15.09
C MET A 1 28.88 -27.96 -15.01
N ALA A 2 27.80 -27.70 -15.75
CA ALA A 2 27.18 -26.36 -15.79
C ALA A 2 26.62 -26.03 -14.41
N GLN A 3 27.22 -25.03 -13.74
CA GLN A 3 26.65 -24.49 -12.51
C GLN A 3 25.29 -23.89 -12.85
N ASN A 4 24.28 -24.38 -12.15
CA ASN A 4 22.88 -23.97 -12.23
C ASN A 4 22.73 -22.55 -11.66
N LEU A 5 23.37 -21.56 -12.30
CA LEU A 5 23.19 -20.15 -12.00
C LEU A 5 21.78 -19.78 -12.46
N TRP A 6 20.97 -19.35 -11.50
CA TRP A 6 19.67 -18.77 -11.77
C TRP A 6 19.86 -17.42 -12.46
N SER A 7 18.94 -17.04 -13.34
CA SER A 7 18.99 -15.73 -13.98
C SER A 7 18.76 -14.62 -12.95
N ASP A 8 19.16 -13.40 -13.30
CA ASP A 8 18.90 -12.23 -12.47
C ASP A 8 17.40 -12.04 -12.21
N ASP A 9 16.55 -12.34 -13.19
CA ASP A 9 15.09 -12.29 -13.02
C ASP A 9 14.59 -13.27 -11.96
N GLU A 10 15.11 -14.50 -11.97
CA GLU A 10 14.75 -15.54 -11.00
C GLU A 10 15.27 -15.18 -9.59
N LEU A 11 16.43 -14.51 -9.49
CA LEU A 11 16.98 -13.98 -8.22
C LEU A 11 16.17 -12.77 -7.72
N ALA A 12 15.81 -11.85 -8.61
CA ALA A 12 15.00 -10.68 -8.33
C ALA A 12 13.60 -11.06 -7.83
N GLU A 13 12.99 -12.10 -8.40
CA GLU A 13 11.69 -12.63 -7.92
C GLU A 13 11.80 -13.23 -6.52
N ALA A 14 12.90 -13.96 -6.25
CA ALA A 14 13.15 -14.49 -4.92
C ALA A 14 13.37 -13.37 -3.88
N ILE A 15 14.07 -12.30 -4.25
CA ILE A 15 14.25 -11.12 -3.40
C ILE A 15 12.91 -10.44 -3.11
N ARG A 16 12.04 -10.24 -4.12
CA ARG A 16 10.68 -9.69 -3.92
C ARG A 16 9.87 -10.49 -2.90
N HIS A 17 9.85 -11.81 -3.04
CA HIS A 17 9.15 -12.69 -2.10
C HIS A 17 9.78 -12.68 -0.70
N PHE A 18 11.10 -12.54 -0.62
CA PHE A 18 11.79 -12.40 0.66
C PHE A 18 11.44 -11.08 1.36
N ARG A 19 11.36 -9.97 0.62
CA ARG A 19 10.91 -8.66 1.13
C ARG A 19 9.47 -8.72 1.63
N LEU A 20 8.56 -9.36 0.89
CA LEU A 20 7.17 -9.58 1.35
C LEU A 20 7.12 -10.28 2.70
N ALA A 21 7.94 -11.32 2.89
CA ALA A 21 8.00 -12.03 4.16
C ALA A 21 8.50 -11.14 5.32
N MET A 22 9.51 -10.31 5.07
CA MET A 22 10.01 -9.35 6.06
C MET A 22 8.98 -8.28 6.42
N ASP A 23 8.21 -7.81 5.44
CA ASP A 23 7.15 -6.82 5.64
C ASP A 23 5.94 -7.40 6.41
N LEU A 24 5.59 -8.67 6.17
CA LEU A 24 4.60 -9.39 6.99
C LEU A 24 5.09 -9.54 8.44
N GLU A 25 6.35 -9.91 8.63
CA GLU A 25 6.96 -10.04 9.97
C GLU A 25 6.97 -8.70 10.71
N ALA A 26 7.38 -7.61 10.04
CA ALA A 26 7.39 -6.26 10.62
C ALA A 26 6.00 -5.76 11.04
N ARG A 27 4.95 -6.17 10.31
CA ARG A 27 3.55 -5.84 10.63
C ARG A 27 2.92 -6.76 11.67
N GLY A 28 3.67 -7.74 12.19
CA GLY A 28 3.14 -8.73 13.14
C GLY A 28 2.12 -9.68 12.51
N VAL A 29 2.05 -9.77 11.18
CA VAL A 29 1.17 -10.70 10.47
C VAL A 29 1.87 -12.04 10.42
N ASP A 30 1.27 -13.07 11.04
CA ASP A 30 1.85 -14.41 10.98
C ASP A 30 1.77 -15.00 9.57
N PHE A 31 2.84 -15.67 9.15
CA PHE A 31 2.93 -16.35 7.86
C PHE A 31 3.81 -17.58 7.97
N LYS A 32 3.53 -18.59 7.13
CA LYS A 32 4.37 -19.79 7.03
C LYS A 32 5.39 -19.61 5.90
N PRO A 33 6.69 -19.89 6.11
CA PRO A 33 7.72 -19.82 5.05
C PRO A 33 7.38 -20.66 3.81
N VAL A 34 6.63 -21.74 3.98
CA VAL A 34 6.12 -22.59 2.90
C VAL A 34 5.16 -21.84 1.97
N ASP A 35 4.34 -20.94 2.50
CA ASP A 35 3.37 -20.20 1.69
C ASP A 35 4.06 -19.15 0.81
N ILE A 36 5.09 -18.47 1.35
CA ILE A 36 5.97 -17.58 0.58
C ILE A 36 6.73 -18.39 -0.48
N SER A 37 7.22 -19.58 -0.14
CA SER A 37 7.91 -20.47 -1.08
C SER A 37 6.99 -20.93 -2.23
N LYS A 38 5.72 -21.22 -1.93
CA LYS A 38 4.70 -21.56 -2.94
C LYS A 38 4.37 -20.36 -3.83
N GLY A 39 4.29 -19.15 -3.27
CA GLY A 39 4.15 -17.91 -4.03
C GLY A 39 5.28 -17.75 -5.04
N LEU A 40 6.52 -17.87 -4.55
CA LEU A 40 7.72 -17.79 -5.39
C LEU A 40 7.72 -18.87 -6.47
N ALA A 41 7.38 -20.11 -6.13
CA ALA A 41 7.31 -21.21 -7.10
C ALA A 41 6.34 -20.90 -8.25
N LYS A 42 5.17 -20.31 -7.98
CA LYS A 42 4.20 -19.92 -9.02
C LYS A 42 4.71 -18.80 -9.94
N ALA A 43 5.55 -17.90 -9.41
CA ALA A 43 6.14 -16.80 -10.17
C ALA A 43 7.36 -17.22 -11.01
N LEU A 44 7.87 -18.43 -10.82
CA LEU A 44 9.06 -18.96 -11.50
C LEU A 44 8.71 -19.92 -12.64
N PRO A 45 9.59 -20.06 -13.66
CA PRO A 45 9.42 -21.05 -14.71
C PRO A 45 9.45 -22.48 -14.13
N ASN A 46 8.71 -23.42 -14.73
CA ASN A 46 8.54 -24.80 -14.24
C ASN A 46 9.84 -25.49 -13.80
N ARG A 47 10.94 -25.29 -14.54
CA ARG A 47 12.28 -25.83 -14.23
C ARG A 47 12.87 -25.39 -12.88
N ALA A 48 12.34 -24.31 -12.31
CA ALA A 48 12.88 -23.60 -11.16
C ALA A 48 11.99 -23.71 -9.91
N GLN A 49 10.73 -24.13 -10.06
CA GLN A 49 9.72 -24.10 -8.98
C GLN A 49 10.12 -24.90 -7.74
N ASP A 50 10.66 -26.11 -7.91
CA ASP A 50 11.04 -27.02 -6.80
C ASP A 50 12.19 -26.48 -5.93
N LYS A 51 12.90 -25.46 -6.41
CA LYS A 51 14.05 -24.87 -5.70
C LYS A 51 13.72 -23.54 -5.02
N ALA A 52 12.46 -23.10 -5.07
CA ALA A 52 12.01 -21.81 -4.52
C ALA A 52 12.36 -21.65 -3.03
N SER A 53 12.07 -22.66 -2.21
CA SER A 53 12.36 -22.62 -0.76
C SER A 53 13.87 -22.46 -0.49
N ARG A 54 14.71 -23.28 -1.15
CA ARG A 54 16.17 -23.15 -1.04
C ARG A 54 16.68 -21.79 -1.49
N ARG A 55 16.00 -21.16 -2.47
CA ARG A 55 16.39 -19.84 -2.96
C ARG A 55 16.15 -18.75 -1.91
N LEU A 56 15.01 -18.79 -1.21
CA LEU A 56 14.73 -17.87 -0.11
C LEU A 56 15.74 -18.04 1.04
N SER A 57 16.14 -19.28 1.36
CA SER A 57 17.23 -19.51 2.31
C SER A 57 18.56 -18.90 1.83
N ASN A 58 18.90 -19.02 0.54
CA ASN A 58 20.11 -18.41 0.00
C ASN A 58 20.10 -16.88 0.10
N VAL A 59 18.93 -16.26 -0.13
CA VAL A 59 18.74 -14.81 0.06
C VAL A 59 18.95 -14.44 1.53
N ALA A 60 18.34 -15.16 2.47
CA ALA A 60 18.51 -14.93 3.90
C ALA A 60 19.97 -14.91 4.33
N VAL A 61 20.75 -15.90 3.89
CA VAL A 61 22.18 -16.00 4.24
C VAL A 61 22.99 -14.91 3.55
N ALA A 62 22.74 -14.60 2.27
CA ALA A 62 23.47 -13.55 1.56
C ALA A 62 23.28 -12.17 2.22
N LEU A 63 22.05 -11.85 2.64
CA LEU A 63 21.74 -10.58 3.31
C LEU A 63 22.33 -10.52 4.71
N LYS A 64 22.24 -11.60 5.48
CA LYS A 64 22.89 -11.70 6.79
C LYS A 64 24.39 -11.43 6.70
N ASP A 65 25.07 -12.11 5.78
CA ASP A 65 26.52 -12.00 5.63
C ASP A 65 26.95 -10.60 5.16
N ALA A 66 26.07 -9.89 4.45
CA ALA A 66 26.28 -8.50 4.01
C ALA A 66 25.80 -7.45 5.03
N GLY A 67 25.32 -7.85 6.21
CA GLY A 67 24.79 -6.95 7.23
C GLY A 67 23.51 -6.21 6.81
N ARG A 68 22.75 -6.75 5.84
CA ARG A 68 21.46 -6.21 5.40
C ARG A 68 20.32 -6.74 6.29
N PRO A 69 19.18 -6.02 6.35
CA PRO A 69 17.98 -6.53 6.99
C PRO A 69 17.63 -7.92 6.46
N HIS A 70 17.34 -8.86 7.37
CA HIS A 70 17.02 -10.24 7.02
C HIS A 70 16.10 -10.88 8.07
N THR A 71 15.45 -11.98 7.70
CA THR A 71 14.68 -12.83 8.62
C THR A 71 15.31 -14.21 8.75
N ALA A 72 15.34 -14.75 9.97
CA ALA A 72 15.82 -16.10 10.25
C ALA A 72 14.81 -17.20 9.86
N ARG A 73 13.55 -16.83 9.53
CA ARG A 73 12.46 -17.77 9.24
C ARG A 73 12.71 -18.69 8.03
N PHE A 74 13.62 -18.33 7.13
CA PHE A 74 14.01 -19.17 5.98
C PHE A 74 15.30 -19.97 6.21
N GLY A 75 15.83 -19.97 7.44
CA GLY A 75 17.05 -20.69 7.80
C GLY A 75 18.33 -19.96 7.37
N LEU A 76 19.29 -19.89 8.29
CA LEU A 76 20.55 -19.15 8.10
C LEU A 76 21.78 -20.08 7.99
N THR A 77 21.55 -21.39 7.81
CA THR A 77 22.57 -22.43 7.88
C THR A 77 23.07 -22.91 6.51
N GLN A 78 22.57 -22.34 5.41
CA GLN A 78 23.03 -22.68 4.05
C GLN A 78 24.46 -22.19 3.81
N THR A 79 25.44 -23.10 3.85
CA THR A 79 26.86 -22.81 3.63
C THR A 79 27.30 -22.95 2.16
N ARG A 80 26.47 -23.55 1.30
CA ARG A 80 26.81 -23.87 -0.10
C ARG A 80 26.34 -22.85 -1.13
N VAL A 81 26.20 -21.58 -0.74
CA VAL A 81 25.92 -20.49 -1.70
C VAL A 81 27.25 -19.91 -2.18
N GLY A 82 27.53 -20.02 -3.48
CA GLY A 82 28.78 -19.53 -4.05
C GLY A 82 28.91 -18.00 -3.92
N THR A 83 30.14 -17.51 -3.76
CA THR A 83 30.46 -16.10 -3.51
C THR A 83 29.87 -15.16 -4.56
N ASN A 84 29.92 -15.55 -5.84
CA ASN A 84 29.33 -14.77 -6.94
C ASN A 84 27.81 -14.63 -6.82
N VAL A 85 27.12 -15.69 -6.41
CA VAL A 85 25.66 -15.66 -6.22
C VAL A 85 25.30 -14.80 -5.02
N ARG A 86 26.06 -14.87 -3.92
CA ARG A 86 25.86 -14.00 -2.75
C ARG A 86 26.01 -12.53 -3.12
N ARG A 87 27.11 -12.18 -3.79
CA ARG A 87 27.34 -10.82 -4.31
C ARG A 87 26.19 -10.37 -5.20
N ARG A 88 25.76 -11.21 -6.15
CA ARG A 88 24.67 -10.85 -7.06
C ARG A 88 23.33 -10.63 -6.34
N ILE A 89 23.03 -11.45 -5.34
CA ILE A 89 21.83 -11.26 -4.50
C ILE A 89 21.89 -9.90 -3.78
N VAL A 90 23.04 -9.53 -3.21
CA VAL A 90 23.19 -8.25 -2.51
C VAL A 90 23.09 -7.07 -3.47
N GLU A 91 23.73 -7.15 -4.64
CA GLU A 91 23.60 -6.12 -5.70
C GLU A 91 22.15 -5.92 -6.13
N LEU A 92 21.42 -7.02 -6.40
CA LEU A 92 20.00 -6.96 -6.78
C LEU A 92 19.12 -6.49 -5.63
N TRP A 93 19.46 -6.86 -4.40
CA TRP A 93 18.75 -6.41 -3.20
C TRP A 93 18.84 -4.89 -3.06
N ASP A 94 20.05 -4.35 -3.17
CA ASP A 94 20.30 -2.91 -3.06
C ASP A 94 19.66 -2.16 -4.24
N ALA A 95 19.76 -2.71 -5.47
CA ALA A 95 19.19 -2.07 -6.67
C ALA A 95 17.65 -2.04 -6.70
N GLN A 96 16.97 -3.01 -6.09
CA GLN A 96 15.50 -3.03 -6.05
C GLN A 96 14.89 -2.01 -5.08
N GLU A 97 15.64 -1.42 -4.15
CA GLU A 97 15.12 -0.33 -3.32
C GLU A 97 14.81 0.94 -4.13
N ASP A 98 15.45 1.06 -5.30
CA ASP A 98 15.31 2.19 -6.20
C ASP A 98 14.23 1.99 -7.28
N GLU A 99 13.54 0.84 -7.33
CA GLU A 99 12.50 0.58 -8.33
C GLU A 99 11.18 1.29 -8.00
N ALA A 100 10.61 1.95 -9.03
CA ALA A 100 9.28 2.55 -8.96
C ALA A 100 8.19 1.49 -8.73
N THR A 101 7.16 1.85 -7.97
CA THR A 101 6.08 0.92 -7.59
C THR A 101 4.71 1.45 -8.00
N PHE A 102 3.80 0.53 -8.33
CA PHE A 102 2.38 0.82 -8.57
C PHE A 102 1.58 0.88 -7.27
N ASP A 103 2.13 0.36 -6.16
CA ASP A 103 1.47 0.34 -4.87
C ASP A 103 1.60 1.70 -4.20
N ARG A 104 0.46 2.32 -3.85
CA ARG A 104 0.42 3.69 -3.32
C ARG A 104 0.95 3.77 -1.89
N GLU A 105 0.75 2.74 -1.08
CA GLU A 105 1.21 2.72 0.31
C GLU A 105 2.71 2.50 0.35
N GLU A 106 3.21 1.55 -0.44
CA GLU A 106 4.64 1.30 -0.62
C GLU A 106 5.35 2.55 -1.16
N LEU A 107 4.78 3.22 -2.17
CA LEU A 107 5.30 4.47 -2.71
C LEU A 107 5.39 5.55 -1.63
N SER A 108 4.33 5.73 -0.84
CA SER A 108 4.31 6.77 0.20
C SER A 108 5.34 6.47 1.30
N ALA A 109 5.42 5.22 1.76
CA ALA A 109 6.37 4.80 2.79
C ALA A 109 7.82 5.00 2.33
N ARG A 110 8.15 4.55 1.11
CA ARG A 110 9.49 4.74 0.52
C ARG A 110 9.82 6.22 0.32
N ALA A 111 8.87 7.01 -0.21
CA ALA A 111 9.06 8.44 -0.39
C ALA A 111 9.30 9.17 0.94
N GLN A 112 8.62 8.77 2.02
CA GLN A 112 8.85 9.31 3.36
C GLN A 112 10.25 8.95 3.89
N ALA A 113 10.69 7.70 3.71
CA ALA A 113 12.02 7.26 4.12
C ALA A 113 13.16 7.96 3.35
N LEU A 114 12.93 8.30 2.08
CA LEU A 114 13.88 9.05 1.24
C LEU A 114 13.86 10.56 1.48
N ARG A 115 12.89 11.07 2.26
CA ARG A 115 12.75 12.51 2.46
C ARG A 115 13.94 13.05 3.25
N GLY A 116 14.69 13.96 2.64
CA GLY A 116 15.87 14.58 3.25
C GLY A 116 17.17 13.77 3.08
N THR A 117 17.13 12.60 2.45
CA THR A 117 18.34 11.81 2.13
C THR A 117 18.88 12.10 0.73
N LEU A 118 18.03 12.64 -0.16
CA LEU A 118 18.39 12.94 -1.55
C LEU A 118 19.40 14.08 -1.64
N THR A 119 20.56 13.81 -2.23
CA THR A 119 21.64 14.79 -2.43
C THR A 119 21.55 15.53 -3.76
N SER A 120 20.74 15.04 -4.70
CA SER A 120 20.56 15.63 -6.02
C SER A 120 19.15 15.37 -6.57
N LYS A 121 18.78 16.11 -7.63
CA LYS A 121 17.51 15.93 -8.32
C LYS A 121 17.50 14.58 -9.04
N PRO A 122 16.54 13.67 -8.77
CA PRO A 122 16.46 12.41 -9.48
C PRO A 122 16.07 12.64 -10.95
N PRO A 123 16.61 11.84 -11.90
CA PRO A 123 16.32 11.99 -13.33
C PRO A 123 14.86 11.67 -13.67
N GLY A 124 14.19 10.82 -12.88
CA GLY A 124 12.82 10.37 -13.11
C GLY A 124 12.68 9.43 -14.32
N ASN A 125 11.44 9.10 -14.68
CA ASN A 125 11.10 8.31 -15.86
C ASN A 125 10.13 9.11 -16.75
N GLN A 126 10.54 9.41 -17.99
CA GLN A 126 9.72 10.17 -18.94
C GLN A 126 8.54 9.37 -19.51
N THR A 127 8.61 8.03 -19.45
CA THR A 127 7.59 7.11 -19.94
C THR A 127 7.29 6.07 -18.86
N PRO A 128 6.62 6.47 -17.76
CA PRO A 128 6.32 5.56 -16.67
C PRO A 128 5.40 4.43 -17.14
N PRO A 129 5.63 3.18 -16.69
CA PRO A 129 4.77 2.07 -17.06
C PRO A 129 3.37 2.26 -16.48
N THR A 130 2.35 1.69 -17.13
CA THR A 130 0.95 1.79 -16.73
C THR A 130 0.40 0.42 -16.32
N LYS A 131 -0.55 0.40 -15.38
CA LYS A 131 -1.27 -0.81 -14.95
C LYS A 131 -2.78 -0.57 -15.03
N THR A 132 -3.50 -1.49 -15.69
CA THR A 132 -4.97 -1.51 -15.69
C THR A 132 -5.49 -2.24 -14.46
N THR A 133 -6.52 -1.69 -13.81
CA THR A 133 -7.18 -2.30 -12.66
C THR A 133 -8.70 -2.27 -12.81
N THR A 134 -9.38 -3.25 -12.23
CA THR A 134 -10.84 -3.31 -12.15
C THR A 134 -11.27 -2.89 -10.76
N VAL A 135 -12.18 -1.91 -10.66
CA VAL A 135 -12.71 -1.41 -9.39
C VAL A 135 -14.21 -1.66 -9.30
N VAL A 136 -14.69 -1.94 -8.08
CA VAL A 136 -16.11 -1.98 -7.77
C VAL A 136 -16.55 -0.58 -7.39
N VAL A 137 -17.64 -0.10 -8.01
CA VAL A 137 -18.23 1.21 -7.72
C VAL A 137 -19.68 1.02 -7.36
N HIS A 138 -20.13 1.67 -6.28
CA HIS A 138 -21.52 1.65 -5.86
C HIS A 138 -22.33 2.72 -6.58
N LYS A 139 -23.54 2.36 -7.04
CA LYS A 139 -24.52 3.32 -7.55
C LYS A 139 -25.00 4.18 -6.38
N ARG A 140 -24.94 5.50 -6.53
CA ARG A 140 -25.37 6.46 -5.51
C ARG A 140 -26.67 7.16 -5.92
N ASP A 141 -27.54 7.44 -4.96
CA ASP A 141 -28.76 8.20 -5.16
C ASP A 141 -28.43 9.71 -5.23
N PRO A 142 -28.64 10.38 -6.38
CA PRO A 142 -28.38 11.81 -6.50
C PRO A 142 -29.22 12.67 -5.56
N LYS A 143 -30.40 12.19 -5.11
CA LYS A 143 -31.25 12.91 -4.17
C LYS A 143 -30.61 13.01 -2.78
N VAL A 144 -29.97 11.94 -2.32
CA VAL A 144 -29.23 11.94 -1.03
C VAL A 144 -28.10 12.96 -1.10
N VAL A 145 -27.32 12.93 -2.19
CA VAL A 145 -26.20 13.86 -2.40
C VAL A 145 -26.69 15.32 -2.43
N ALA A 146 -27.73 15.61 -3.23
CA ALA A 146 -28.27 16.96 -3.37
C ALA A 146 -28.82 17.48 -2.03
N TRP A 147 -29.57 16.66 -1.30
CA TRP A 147 -30.14 17.03 -0.01
C TRP A 147 -29.04 17.34 1.01
N VAL A 148 -28.00 16.49 1.11
CA VAL A 148 -26.91 16.67 2.07
C VAL A 148 -26.11 17.95 1.79
N LEU A 149 -25.82 18.23 0.52
CA LEU A 149 -25.15 19.47 0.12
C LEU A 149 -26.01 20.71 0.42
N GLN A 150 -27.31 20.63 0.17
CA GLN A 150 -28.25 21.71 0.47
C GLN A 150 -28.33 21.96 1.98
N ALA A 151 -28.44 20.90 2.79
CA ALA A 151 -28.50 21.00 4.25
C ALA A 151 -27.24 21.62 4.85
N ALA A 152 -26.07 21.35 4.26
CA ALA A 152 -24.80 21.90 4.69
C ALA A 152 -24.60 23.39 4.36
N ALA A 153 -25.40 23.94 3.44
CA ALA A 153 -25.38 25.36 3.05
C ALA A 153 -23.96 25.91 2.73
N GLY A 154 -23.12 25.07 2.11
CA GLY A 154 -21.74 25.44 1.77
C GLY A 154 -20.77 25.52 2.96
N VAL A 155 -21.15 24.99 4.12
CA VAL A 155 -20.31 24.86 5.32
C VAL A 155 -19.95 23.39 5.52
N CYS A 156 -18.66 23.11 5.71
CA CYS A 156 -18.17 21.77 5.99
C CYS A 156 -18.71 21.26 7.33
N GLU A 157 -19.35 20.10 7.34
CA GLU A 157 -19.92 19.52 8.57
C GLU A 157 -18.87 18.89 9.50
N GLY A 158 -17.64 18.70 9.00
CA GLY A 158 -16.50 18.21 9.76
C GLY A 158 -15.76 19.31 10.54
N CYS A 159 -15.37 20.40 9.87
CA CYS A 159 -14.57 21.47 10.48
C CYS A 159 -15.30 22.81 10.65
N GLN A 160 -16.57 22.88 10.25
CA GLN A 160 -17.43 24.08 10.33
C GLN A 160 -16.91 25.30 9.54
N SER A 161 -15.90 25.11 8.70
CA SER A 161 -15.39 26.13 7.80
C SER A 161 -16.23 26.18 6.53
N ALA A 162 -16.34 27.36 5.92
CA ALA A 162 -16.92 27.49 4.59
C ALA A 162 -16.20 26.60 3.56
N ALA A 163 -16.90 26.24 2.49
CA ALA A 163 -16.32 25.51 1.37
C ALA A 163 -15.06 26.23 0.86
N PRO A 164 -14.00 25.48 0.50
CA PRO A 164 -12.71 26.06 0.15
C PRO A 164 -12.73 26.92 -1.12
N PHE A 165 -13.69 26.68 -2.03
CA PHE A 165 -13.87 27.43 -3.27
C PHE A 165 -15.29 27.26 -3.84
N GLN A 166 -15.61 28.10 -4.83
CA GLN A 166 -16.86 28.04 -5.60
C GLN A 166 -16.64 27.30 -6.92
N THR A 167 -17.65 26.56 -7.36
CA THR A 167 -17.75 25.99 -8.71
C THR A 167 -18.84 26.70 -9.50
N ALA A 168 -18.98 26.38 -10.79
CA ALA A 168 -20.14 26.82 -11.58
C ALA A 168 -21.49 26.39 -10.96
N SER A 169 -21.49 25.34 -10.13
CA SER A 169 -22.67 24.81 -9.45
C SER A 169 -22.80 25.29 -8.00
N GLY A 170 -21.90 26.16 -7.51
CA GLY A 170 -21.88 26.66 -6.13
C GLY A 170 -20.73 26.13 -5.26
N PRO A 171 -20.84 26.24 -3.93
CA PRO A 171 -19.75 25.92 -2.99
C PRO A 171 -19.30 24.46 -3.09
N PHE A 172 -18.00 24.21 -3.15
CA PHE A 172 -17.47 22.85 -3.32
C PHE A 172 -17.35 22.10 -1.98
N LEU A 173 -18.19 21.08 -1.78
CA LEU A 173 -18.07 20.09 -0.72
C LEU A 173 -18.23 18.69 -1.32
N GLU A 174 -17.65 17.69 -0.66
CA GLU A 174 -17.74 16.28 -1.04
C GLU A 174 -18.69 15.56 -0.09
N VAL A 175 -19.59 14.73 -0.63
CA VAL A 175 -20.47 13.89 0.20
C VAL A 175 -19.74 12.60 0.56
N HIS A 176 -19.67 12.34 1.87
CA HIS A 176 -18.99 11.20 2.46
C HIS A 176 -19.96 10.39 3.33
N HIS A 177 -19.94 9.07 3.17
CA HIS A 177 -20.69 8.14 4.02
C HIS A 177 -19.86 7.75 5.24
N LEU A 178 -20.35 8.02 6.45
CA LEU A 178 -19.61 7.76 7.71
C LEU A 178 -19.40 6.27 7.96
N LYS A 179 -20.39 5.43 7.64
CA LYS A 179 -20.22 4.00 7.38
C LYS A 179 -20.00 3.83 5.87
N PRO A 180 -18.80 3.46 5.40
CA PRO A 180 -18.51 3.36 3.98
C PRO A 180 -19.42 2.35 3.25
N LEU A 181 -19.81 2.67 2.02
CA LEU A 181 -20.64 1.77 1.20
C LEU A 181 -19.96 0.40 0.95
N GLY A 182 -18.64 0.40 0.78
CA GLY A 182 -17.84 -0.82 0.62
C GLY A 182 -17.78 -1.70 1.88
N GLU A 183 -18.16 -1.15 3.03
CA GLU A 183 -18.24 -1.84 4.32
C GLU A 183 -19.71 -2.11 4.73
N GLY A 184 -20.64 -2.06 3.77
CA GLY A 184 -22.06 -2.32 3.99
C GLY A 184 -22.84 -1.13 4.56
N GLY A 185 -22.31 0.09 4.47
CA GLY A 185 -23.05 1.31 4.81
C GLY A 185 -24.20 1.60 3.84
N PRO A 186 -25.36 2.09 4.31
CA PRO A 186 -26.47 2.48 3.47
C PRO A 186 -26.24 3.84 2.80
N ASP A 187 -26.79 4.02 1.60
CA ASP A 187 -26.81 5.30 0.90
C ASP A 187 -28.05 6.12 1.30
N ILE A 188 -28.00 6.70 2.50
CA ILE A 188 -29.08 7.48 3.11
C ILE A 188 -28.53 8.77 3.74
N VAL A 189 -29.42 9.73 3.97
CA VAL A 189 -29.09 11.05 4.52
C VAL A 189 -28.49 10.95 5.93
N GLU A 190 -28.96 10.00 6.73
CA GLU A 190 -28.53 9.73 8.11
C GLU A 190 -27.12 9.14 8.22
N ASN A 191 -26.56 8.66 7.10
CA ASN A 191 -25.20 8.13 7.00
C ASN A 191 -24.26 9.07 6.22
N ALA A 192 -24.74 10.20 5.71
CA ALA A 192 -24.02 11.02 4.75
C ALA A 192 -23.82 12.47 5.23
N VAL A 193 -22.59 12.96 5.04
CA VAL A 193 -22.17 14.32 5.42
C VAL A 193 -21.50 15.05 4.25
N ALA A 194 -21.68 16.37 4.17
CA ALA A 194 -20.98 17.24 3.24
C ALA A 194 -19.75 17.84 3.93
N ILE A 195 -18.57 17.54 3.40
CA ILE A 195 -17.29 17.89 4.02
C ILE A 195 -16.31 18.45 2.99
N CYS A 196 -15.38 19.29 3.43
CA CYS A 196 -14.33 19.79 2.55
C CYS A 196 -13.33 18.67 2.21
N PRO A 197 -12.55 18.81 1.12
CA PRO A 197 -11.59 17.78 0.71
C PRO A 197 -10.60 17.39 1.80
N ASN A 198 -10.18 18.35 2.63
CA ASN A 198 -9.26 18.09 3.75
C ASN A 198 -9.91 17.19 4.81
N CYS A 199 -11.16 17.49 5.21
CA CYS A 199 -11.89 16.66 6.17
C CYS A 199 -12.20 15.28 5.60
N HIS A 200 -12.55 15.20 4.31
CA HIS A 200 -12.79 13.91 3.66
C HIS A 200 -11.56 13.03 3.68
N ARG A 201 -10.40 13.57 3.30
CA ARG A 201 -9.13 12.83 3.38
C ARG A 201 -8.77 12.46 4.81
N ALA A 202 -9.01 13.34 5.80
CA ALA A 202 -8.73 13.04 7.19
C ALA A 202 -9.58 11.88 7.74
N LEU A 203 -10.86 11.78 7.37
CA LEU A 203 -11.73 10.67 7.78
C LEU A 203 -11.26 9.31 7.25
N HIS A 204 -10.59 9.29 6.08
CA HIS A 204 -10.02 8.06 5.53
C HIS A 204 -8.63 7.73 6.10
N HIS A 205 -7.76 8.73 6.30
CA HIS A 205 -6.31 8.50 6.48
C HIS A 205 -5.73 8.96 7.81
N ALA A 206 -6.41 9.84 8.55
CA ALA A 206 -5.83 10.39 9.78
C ALA A 206 -5.78 9.34 10.90
N SER A 207 -4.76 9.44 11.75
CA SER A 207 -4.61 8.58 12.93
C SER A 207 -5.75 8.76 13.94
N ASP A 208 -6.36 9.95 13.95
CA ASP A 208 -7.49 10.34 14.80
C ASP A 208 -8.86 10.21 14.10
N ARG A 209 -8.97 9.43 13.00
CA ARG A 209 -10.21 9.27 12.22
C ARG A 209 -11.45 8.92 13.05
N ALA A 210 -11.29 8.07 14.08
CA ALA A 210 -12.39 7.64 14.94
C ALA A 210 -12.92 8.80 15.80
N ALA A 211 -12.01 9.63 16.32
CA ALA A 211 -12.39 10.83 17.06
C ALA A 211 -13.08 11.85 16.16
N ARG A 212 -12.59 12.05 14.93
CA ARG A 212 -13.23 12.93 13.93
C ARG A 212 -14.63 12.45 13.55
N ARG A 213 -14.81 11.14 13.34
CA ARG A 213 -16.13 10.56 13.07
C ARG A 213 -17.08 10.77 14.24
N SER A 214 -16.65 10.48 15.46
CA SER A 214 -17.46 10.67 16.67
C SER A 214 -17.85 12.13 16.90
N ASP A 215 -16.95 13.08 16.63
CA ASP A 215 -17.25 14.52 16.68
C ASP A 215 -18.34 14.93 15.69
N ILE A 216 -18.29 14.40 14.46
CA ILE A 216 -19.32 14.64 13.44
C ILE A 216 -20.66 14.02 13.87
N GLU A 217 -20.67 12.78 14.34
CA GLU A 217 -21.87 12.08 14.81
C GLU A 217 -22.56 12.83 15.97
N GLY A 218 -21.78 13.44 16.87
CA GLY A 218 -22.32 14.24 17.97
C GLY A 218 -22.81 15.63 17.56
N ARG A 219 -22.27 16.20 16.48
CA ARG A 219 -22.59 17.57 16.04
C ARG A 219 -23.71 17.64 15.02
N VAL A 220 -23.76 16.69 14.10
CA VAL A 220 -24.69 16.71 12.97
C VAL A 220 -25.96 15.94 13.35
N ALA A 221 -26.98 16.67 13.79
CA ALA A 221 -28.18 16.11 14.44
C ALA A 221 -28.94 15.04 13.64
N ARG A 222 -28.84 15.03 12.31
CA ARG A 222 -29.51 14.02 11.46
C ARG A 222 -28.77 12.68 11.39
N ILE A 223 -27.51 12.63 11.82
CA ILE A 223 -26.69 11.42 11.71
C ILE A 223 -27.13 10.42 12.76
N ILE A 224 -27.30 9.17 12.32
CA ILE A 224 -27.60 8.03 13.19
C ILE A 224 -26.39 7.09 13.16
N PRO A 225 -25.71 6.83 14.29
CA PRO A 225 -24.59 5.89 14.32
C PRO A 225 -25.00 4.46 13.88
N LEU A 226 -24.19 3.86 12.99
CA LEU A 226 -24.42 2.54 12.34
C LEU A 226 -23.25 1.59 12.48
#